data_AF-A0A0D7AUB9-F1
#
_entry.id   AF-A0A0D7AUB9-F1
#
_cell.length_a   1.000
_cell.length_b   1.000
_cell.length_c   1.000
_cell.angle_alpha   90.00
_cell.angle_beta   90.00
_cell.angle_gamma   90.00
#
_symmetry.space_group_name_H-M   'P 1'
#
loop_
_entity.id
_entity.type
_entity.pdbx_description
1 polymer ?
#
loop_
_entity_poly.entity_id
_entity_poly.type
_entity_poly.pdbx_seq_one_letter_code
_entity_poly.pdbx_strand_id
1 'polypeptide(L)'
;MLPLFDITQRPLTEGGWHGWPRHGIKRRTDRDIDELVTCGIQIYSLENSAGADVPILDRNLRRWGLYRCVDQSSDGQARQAEQTESMKIAAGSTRWKDGGRGNFGVGRDGVMHEQGTQRPWRPANTPKQRDAMQLIFDNEAWKKDAQQSDIAWQTFNPTMHKLHCDVRKALEYQFDDLHWNWDTLPQGLTTFNFGPQVVCRDHADPKDFPTWANLKAFGDFDHKRGGHVVFWDLGIAIELPPGAEIWFPSALLLHSNTVIGKHETRYSATSYSSGGAFQWVYRGGLWPEYHDEAFPDVAELNEHRAAAFWDIAFPVWN
;
A
#
# COMPACT_ATOMS: atom_id res chain seq x y z
N MET A 1 -4.83 7.56 -18.69
CA MET A 1 -5.12 8.91 -18.17
C MET A 1 -6.56 8.96 -17.71
N LEU A 2 -6.84 9.55 -16.55
CA LEU A 2 -8.19 9.79 -16.04
C LEU A 2 -8.53 11.29 -16.16
N PRO A 3 -9.30 11.72 -17.18
CA PRO A 3 -9.42 13.13 -17.54
C PRO A 3 -10.20 14.00 -16.52
N LEU A 4 -10.94 13.36 -15.61
CA LEU A 4 -11.76 14.03 -14.60
C LEU A 4 -11.16 13.98 -13.19
N PHE A 5 -10.00 13.35 -13.03
CA PHE A 5 -9.36 13.13 -11.74
C PHE A 5 -8.16 14.06 -11.56
N ASP A 6 -8.05 14.70 -10.40
CA ASP A 6 -6.89 15.50 -9.97
C ASP A 6 -6.46 15.02 -8.57
N ILE A 7 -5.25 14.47 -8.47
CA ILE A 7 -4.78 13.87 -7.21
C ILE A 7 -4.61 14.93 -6.11
N THR A 8 -4.30 16.18 -6.46
CA THR A 8 -4.04 17.24 -5.48
C THR A 8 -5.30 17.79 -4.83
N GLN A 9 -6.48 17.44 -5.38
CA GLN A 9 -7.77 17.76 -4.77
C GLN A 9 -8.17 16.77 -3.68
N ARG A 10 -7.34 15.75 -3.38
CA ARG A 10 -7.61 14.81 -2.30
C ARG A 10 -7.26 15.45 -0.95
N PRO A 11 -8.15 15.36 0.05
CA PRO A 11 -7.93 16.02 1.32
C PRO A 11 -6.84 15.33 2.15
N LEU A 12 -5.98 16.14 2.74
CA LEU A 12 -4.96 15.76 3.71
C LEU A 12 -5.33 16.31 5.08
N THR A 13 -4.83 15.70 6.15
CA THR A 13 -4.85 16.35 7.47
C THR A 13 -3.88 17.54 7.50
N GLU A 14 -3.97 18.34 8.56
CA GLU A 14 -2.99 19.39 8.83
C GLU A 14 -1.55 18.87 8.74
N GLY A 15 -0.69 19.68 8.13
CA GLY A 15 0.71 19.36 7.88
C GLY A 15 0.96 18.37 6.76
N GLY A 16 -0.05 17.70 6.19
CA GLY A 16 0.12 16.79 5.04
C GLY A 16 0.79 15.46 5.36
N TRP A 17 0.61 14.93 6.57
CA TRP A 17 1.21 13.68 7.03
C TRP A 17 0.31 12.47 6.85
N HIS A 18 -0.99 12.70 6.86
CA HIS A 18 -2.02 11.68 6.90
C HIS A 18 -3.12 12.01 5.89
N GLY A 19 -3.78 10.97 5.39
CA GLY A 19 -5.00 11.13 4.60
C GLY A 19 -6.16 11.59 5.48
N TRP A 20 -7.11 12.32 4.90
CA TRP A 20 -8.30 12.72 5.65
C TRP A 20 -9.14 11.51 6.10
N PRO A 21 -9.48 11.39 7.39
CA PRO A 21 -10.32 10.30 7.87
C PRO A 21 -11.68 10.28 7.16
N ARG A 22 -11.99 9.18 6.48
CA ARG A 22 -13.29 8.98 5.82
C ARG A 22 -14.32 8.49 6.85
N HIS A 23 -14.80 9.41 7.70
CA HIS A 23 -15.86 9.11 8.66
C HIS A 23 -17.16 8.73 7.92
N GLY A 24 -17.85 7.69 8.40
CA GLY A 24 -19.16 7.32 7.87
C GLY A 24 -19.15 6.57 6.52
N ILE A 25 -18.10 5.81 6.19
CA ILE A 25 -18.19 4.79 5.13
C ILE A 25 -19.28 3.78 5.55
N LYS A 26 -20.51 4.00 5.06
CA LYS A 26 -21.71 3.22 5.41
C LYS A 26 -21.72 1.83 4.75
N ARG A 27 -20.97 1.65 3.67
CA ARG A 27 -21.00 0.43 2.85
C ARG A 27 -19.79 -0.45 3.12
N ARG A 28 -19.82 -1.16 4.25
CA ARG A 28 -18.86 -2.22 4.57
C ARG A 28 -19.44 -3.57 4.15
N THR A 29 -19.73 -3.70 2.86
CA THR A 29 -20.27 -4.94 2.29
C THR A 29 -19.30 -5.45 1.24
N ASP A 30 -19.24 -6.77 1.15
CA ASP A 30 -18.53 -7.45 0.08
C ASP A 30 -19.34 -7.23 -1.21
N ARG A 31 -18.66 -7.01 -2.35
CA ARG A 31 -19.32 -6.72 -3.64
C ARG A 31 -18.75 -7.56 -4.76
N ASP A 32 -19.60 -7.97 -5.68
CA ASP A 32 -19.20 -8.61 -6.92
C ASP A 32 -19.09 -7.59 -8.08
N ILE A 33 -18.66 -8.09 -9.23
CA ILE A 33 -18.48 -7.27 -10.44
C ILE A 33 -19.81 -6.76 -10.98
N ASP A 34 -20.88 -7.54 -10.91
CA ASP A 34 -22.20 -7.18 -11.45
C ASP A 34 -22.79 -5.97 -10.69
N GLU A 35 -22.58 -5.94 -9.36
CA GLU A 35 -22.90 -4.79 -8.52
C GLU A 35 -22.10 -3.54 -8.90
N LEU A 36 -20.82 -3.69 -9.24
CA LEU A 36 -19.98 -2.56 -9.68
C LEU A 36 -20.50 -1.96 -10.99
N VAL A 37 -20.79 -2.80 -11.99
CA VAL A 37 -21.35 -2.37 -13.28
C VAL A 37 -22.69 -1.67 -13.08
N THR A 38 -23.54 -2.20 -12.22
CA THR A 38 -24.83 -1.59 -11.86
C THR A 38 -24.66 -0.21 -11.21
N CYS A 39 -23.59 -0.02 -10.43
CA CYS A 39 -23.22 1.27 -9.84
C CYS A 39 -22.55 2.24 -10.82
N GLY A 40 -22.38 1.87 -12.10
CA GLY A 40 -21.70 2.69 -13.11
C GLY A 40 -20.17 2.74 -12.96
N ILE A 41 -19.58 1.80 -12.21
CA ILE A 41 -18.13 1.69 -12.08
C ILE A 41 -17.55 1.11 -13.39
N GLN A 42 -16.55 1.80 -13.94
CA GLN A 42 -15.88 1.38 -15.18
C GLN A 42 -14.80 0.34 -14.87
N ILE A 43 -14.83 -0.79 -15.56
CA ILE A 43 -13.86 -1.87 -15.39
C ILE A 43 -12.75 -1.73 -16.43
N TYR A 44 -11.51 -1.78 -15.97
CA TYR A 44 -10.31 -1.71 -16.79
C TYR A 44 -9.49 -3.00 -16.68
N SER A 45 -9.15 -3.57 -17.83
CA SER A 45 -8.11 -4.60 -17.95
C SER A 45 -6.82 -3.95 -18.44
N LEU A 46 -5.72 -4.19 -17.73
CA LEU A 46 -4.38 -3.74 -18.10
C LEU A 46 -3.51 -4.89 -18.64
N GLU A 47 -4.07 -6.10 -18.83
CA GLU A 47 -3.35 -7.24 -19.42
C GLU A 47 -2.86 -6.96 -20.85
N ASN A 48 -3.55 -6.08 -21.58
CA ASN A 48 -3.20 -5.71 -22.95
C ASN A 48 -1.97 -4.80 -23.07
N SER A 49 -1.26 -4.51 -21.97
CA SER A 49 -0.04 -3.68 -21.98
C SER A 49 1.18 -4.34 -22.64
N ALA A 50 1.01 -5.49 -23.30
CA ALA A 50 2.07 -6.27 -23.93
C ALA A 50 3.23 -6.63 -22.96
N GLY A 51 2.91 -6.81 -21.68
CA GLY A 51 3.90 -7.10 -20.63
C GLY A 51 4.71 -5.88 -20.18
N ALA A 52 4.20 -4.66 -20.42
CA ALA A 52 4.78 -3.44 -19.88
C ALA A 52 4.06 -2.98 -18.61
N ASP A 53 4.84 -2.37 -17.70
CA ASP A 53 4.33 -1.62 -16.56
C ASP A 53 3.63 -0.34 -17.05
N VAL A 54 2.48 -0.01 -16.46
CA VAL A 54 1.59 1.08 -16.91
C VAL A 54 1.49 2.16 -15.84
N PRO A 55 2.11 3.34 -16.03
CA PRO A 55 1.87 4.48 -15.16
C PRO A 55 0.44 4.99 -15.31
N ILE A 56 -0.22 5.30 -14.20
CA ILE A 56 -1.58 5.81 -14.18
C ILE A 56 -1.54 7.31 -13.90
N LEU A 57 -2.05 8.07 -14.89
CA LEU A 57 -1.97 9.53 -14.91
C LEU A 57 -3.31 10.20 -14.57
N ASP A 58 -3.25 11.30 -13.85
CA ASP A 58 -4.38 12.20 -13.59
C ASP A 58 -4.60 13.15 -14.79
N ARG A 59 -5.55 14.08 -14.68
CA ARG A 59 -5.89 15.04 -15.74
C ARG A 59 -4.77 16.03 -16.07
N ASN A 60 -3.81 16.20 -15.17
CA ASN A 60 -2.67 17.12 -15.29
C ASN A 60 -1.37 16.35 -15.58
N LEU A 61 -1.48 15.11 -16.09
CA LEU A 61 -0.35 14.23 -16.40
C LEU A 61 0.50 13.84 -15.18
N ARG A 62 0.01 13.99 -13.94
CA ARG A 62 0.73 13.54 -12.75
C ARG A 62 0.59 12.04 -12.58
N ARG A 63 1.71 11.37 -12.27
CA ARG A 63 1.73 9.94 -11.92
C ARG A 63 1.12 9.73 -10.54
N TRP A 64 -0.14 9.33 -10.48
CA TRP A 64 -0.78 9.04 -9.20
C TRP A 64 -0.74 7.55 -8.85
N GLY A 65 -0.47 6.67 -9.81
CA GLY A 65 -0.31 5.24 -9.55
C GLY A 65 0.55 4.55 -10.61
N LEU A 66 0.83 3.27 -10.38
CA LEU A 66 1.58 2.40 -11.28
C LEU A 66 0.95 1.00 -11.23
N TYR A 67 0.62 0.44 -12.38
CA TYR A 67 0.28 -0.98 -12.50
C TYR A 67 1.50 -1.72 -13.04
N ARG A 68 1.96 -2.75 -12.34
CA ARG A 68 3.04 -3.63 -12.79
C ARG A 68 2.47 -4.96 -13.24
N CYS A 69 2.81 -5.34 -14.46
CA CYS A 69 2.28 -6.55 -15.06
C CYS A 69 2.89 -7.80 -14.42
N VAL A 70 2.19 -8.92 -14.57
CA VAL A 70 2.69 -10.23 -14.15
C VAL A 70 3.93 -10.59 -14.97
N ASP A 71 4.97 -11.08 -14.30
CA ASP A 71 6.12 -11.71 -14.94
C ASP A 71 5.71 -13.07 -15.53
N GLN A 72 5.43 -13.08 -16.83
CA GLN A 72 4.95 -14.25 -17.57
C GLN A 72 6.05 -15.27 -17.91
N SER A 73 7.31 -15.01 -17.53
CA SER A 73 8.38 -16.01 -17.69
C SER A 73 8.12 -17.23 -16.81
N SER A 74 8.71 -18.38 -17.18
CA SER A 74 8.65 -19.59 -16.34
C SER A 74 9.14 -19.32 -14.92
N ASP A 75 10.20 -18.52 -14.78
CA ASP A 75 10.79 -18.16 -13.49
C ASP A 75 9.88 -17.20 -12.70
N GLY A 76 9.18 -16.29 -13.39
CA GLY A 76 8.17 -15.41 -12.82
C GLY A 76 6.99 -16.17 -12.24
N GLN A 77 6.44 -17.09 -13.03
CA GLN A 77 5.32 -17.94 -12.64
C GLN A 77 5.69 -18.89 -11.49
N ALA A 78 6.88 -19.51 -11.55
CA ALA A 78 7.39 -20.35 -10.47
C ALA A 78 7.57 -19.54 -9.16
N ARG A 79 8.14 -18.34 -9.26
CA ARG A 79 8.29 -17.41 -8.12
C ARG A 79 6.94 -17.07 -7.50
N GLN A 80 5.95 -16.72 -8.31
CA GLN A 80 4.60 -16.40 -7.84
C GLN A 80 3.91 -17.60 -7.18
N ALA A 81 4.08 -18.81 -7.73
CA ALA A 81 3.54 -20.04 -7.14
C ALA A 81 4.15 -20.31 -5.76
N GLU A 82 5.46 -20.14 -5.62
CA GLU A 82 6.18 -20.26 -4.35
C GLU A 82 5.69 -19.21 -3.32
N GLN A 83 5.54 -17.95 -3.73
CA GLN A 83 4.98 -16.90 -2.87
C GLN A 83 3.56 -17.25 -2.41
N THR A 84 2.71 -17.75 -3.32
CA THR A 84 1.35 -18.20 -2.99
C THR A 84 1.36 -19.33 -1.97
N GLU A 85 2.26 -20.30 -2.12
CA GLU A 85 2.36 -21.42 -1.18
C GLU A 85 2.86 -20.96 0.20
N SER A 86 3.84 -20.07 0.27
CA SER A 86 4.31 -19.49 1.53
C SER A 86 3.18 -18.77 2.28
N MET A 87 2.29 -18.05 1.56
CA MET A 87 1.11 -17.39 2.14
C MET A 87 0.09 -18.40 2.66
N LYS A 88 -0.11 -19.53 1.97
CA LYS A 88 -0.99 -20.62 2.43
C LYS A 88 -0.47 -21.24 3.73
N ILE A 89 0.82 -21.53 3.80
CA ILE A 89 1.46 -22.10 5.00
C ILE A 89 1.35 -21.10 6.16
N ALA A 90 1.72 -19.84 5.95
CA ALA A 90 1.66 -18.79 6.95
C ALA A 90 0.23 -18.51 7.45
N ALA A 91 -0.80 -18.68 6.59
CA ALA A 91 -2.19 -18.47 6.96
C ALA A 91 -2.63 -19.38 8.13
N GLY A 92 -2.11 -20.61 8.23
CA GLY A 92 -2.37 -21.53 9.35
C GLY A 92 -1.88 -21.04 10.72
N SER A 93 -1.03 -20.01 10.71
CA SER A 93 -0.49 -19.36 11.90
C SER A 93 -1.19 -18.06 12.27
N THR A 94 -2.17 -17.62 11.47
CA THR A 94 -2.91 -16.38 11.71
C THR A 94 -4.31 -16.64 12.24
N ARG A 95 -4.83 -15.67 13.01
CA ARG A 95 -6.22 -15.72 13.50
C ARG A 95 -7.10 -14.94 12.55
N TRP A 96 -8.19 -15.57 12.14
CA TRP A 96 -9.17 -14.92 11.28
C TRP A 96 -10.17 -14.21 12.17
N LYS A 97 -10.37 -12.94 11.89
CA LYS A 97 -11.39 -12.13 12.55
C LYS A 97 -11.84 -11.05 11.60
N ASP A 98 -13.07 -10.59 11.76
CA ASP A 98 -13.51 -9.38 11.10
C ASP A 98 -12.84 -8.17 11.75
N GLY A 99 -11.86 -7.59 11.04
CA GLY A 99 -11.14 -6.39 11.46
C GLY A 99 -11.88 -5.10 11.09
N GLY A 100 -13.11 -5.18 10.60
CA GLY A 100 -13.88 -4.07 10.06
C GLY A 100 -13.58 -3.76 8.59
N ARG A 101 -12.53 -4.36 8.01
CA ARG A 101 -12.17 -4.30 6.58
C ARG A 101 -12.47 -5.59 5.82
N GLY A 102 -12.96 -6.61 6.50
CA GLY A 102 -13.18 -7.94 5.94
C GLY A 102 -12.81 -9.03 6.94
N ASN A 103 -13.21 -10.26 6.63
CA ASN A 103 -13.03 -11.43 7.50
C ASN A 103 -11.87 -12.30 7.00
N PHE A 104 -10.64 -11.94 7.38
CA PHE A 104 -9.42 -12.63 6.97
C PHE A 104 -8.31 -12.48 8.01
N GLY A 105 -7.27 -13.31 7.91
CA GLY A 105 -6.09 -13.22 8.78
C GLY A 105 -5.20 -12.04 8.37
N VAL A 106 -4.57 -11.38 9.34
CA VAL A 106 -3.65 -10.26 9.07
C VAL A 106 -2.35 -10.47 9.85
N GLY A 107 -1.22 -10.36 9.15
CA GLY A 107 0.11 -10.28 9.73
C GLY A 107 0.80 -9.01 9.25
N ARG A 108 1.43 -8.27 10.15
CA ARG A 108 2.12 -7.02 9.85
C ARG A 108 3.44 -6.98 10.58
N ASP A 109 4.49 -6.56 9.89
CA ASP A 109 5.80 -6.30 10.49
C ASP A 109 6.53 -5.16 9.75
N GLY A 110 7.60 -4.68 10.36
CA GLY A 110 8.41 -3.56 9.90
C GLY A 110 8.42 -2.40 10.89
N VAL A 111 8.81 -1.22 10.43
CA VAL A 111 8.96 0.02 11.21
C VAL A 111 7.78 0.95 10.98
N MET A 112 7.19 1.45 12.06
CA MET A 112 6.11 2.44 12.01
C MET A 112 6.14 3.40 13.17
N HIS A 113 5.38 4.49 13.02
CA HIS A 113 5.10 5.40 14.11
C HIS A 113 3.68 5.95 13.95
N GLU A 114 2.94 5.98 15.06
CA GLU A 114 1.56 6.46 15.08
C GLU A 114 1.27 7.23 16.36
N GLN A 115 0.16 7.97 16.35
CA GLN A 115 -0.33 8.68 17.52
C GLN A 115 -0.46 7.73 18.73
N GLY A 116 0.10 8.16 19.87
CA GLY A 116 0.12 7.38 21.11
C GLY A 116 1.37 6.49 21.29
N THR A 117 2.30 6.49 20.33
CA THR A 117 3.62 5.86 20.51
C THR A 117 4.69 6.91 20.80
N GLN A 118 5.66 6.60 21.65
CA GLN A 118 6.69 7.55 22.09
C GLN A 118 7.83 7.75 21.08
N ARG A 119 8.04 6.76 20.21
CA ARG A 119 9.05 6.76 19.15
C ARG A 119 8.64 5.80 18.03
N PRO A 120 9.29 5.84 16.86
CA PRO A 120 9.19 4.78 15.88
C PRO A 120 9.51 3.40 16.48
N TRP A 121 8.74 2.39 16.08
CA TRP A 121 8.73 1.08 16.70
C TRP A 121 8.32 0.00 15.71
N ARG A 122 8.41 -1.27 16.12
CA ARG A 122 7.99 -2.43 15.32
C ARG A 122 6.75 -3.14 15.90
N PRO A 123 5.77 -3.54 15.08
CA PRO A 123 4.59 -4.27 15.54
C PRO A 123 4.89 -5.44 16.47
N ALA A 124 4.12 -5.55 17.56
CA ALA A 124 4.22 -6.68 18.48
C ALA A 124 3.52 -7.91 17.89
N ASN A 125 4.30 -8.91 17.49
CA ASN A 125 3.81 -10.19 16.96
C ASN A 125 3.98 -11.31 17.99
N THR A 126 2.98 -12.19 18.12
CA THR A 126 3.12 -13.44 18.91
C THR A 126 4.19 -14.36 18.31
N PRO A 127 4.77 -15.33 19.06
CA PRO A 127 5.77 -16.24 18.51
C PRO A 127 5.32 -16.90 17.19
N LYS A 128 4.09 -17.43 17.16
CA LYS A 128 3.50 -18.06 15.97
C LYS A 128 3.37 -17.10 14.78
N GLN A 129 3.05 -15.83 15.03
CA GLN A 129 2.99 -14.82 13.97
C GLN A 129 4.39 -14.47 13.47
N ARG A 130 5.37 -14.31 14.37
CA ARG A 130 6.76 -14.06 13.96
C ARG A 130 7.29 -15.18 13.07
N ASP A 131 7.07 -16.44 13.45
CA ASP A 131 7.52 -17.58 12.63
C ASP A 131 6.87 -17.56 11.23
N ALA A 132 5.59 -17.20 11.15
CA ALA A 132 4.86 -17.09 9.87
C ALA A 132 5.36 -15.92 9.00
N MET A 133 5.67 -14.78 9.62
CA MET A 133 6.23 -13.62 8.92
C MET A 133 7.67 -13.91 8.47
N GLN A 134 8.49 -14.55 9.31
CA GLN A 134 9.87 -14.91 9.02
C GLN A 134 9.94 -15.91 7.84
N LEU A 135 9.04 -16.89 7.79
CA LEU A 135 8.90 -17.81 6.65
C LEU A 135 8.75 -17.05 5.31
N ILE A 136 8.01 -15.94 5.32
CA ILE A 136 7.78 -15.12 4.12
C ILE A 136 8.98 -14.19 3.86
N PHE A 137 9.47 -13.47 4.87
CA PHE A 137 10.54 -12.49 4.70
C PHE A 137 11.88 -13.13 4.31
N ASP A 138 12.17 -14.33 4.82
CA ASP A 138 13.41 -15.06 4.49
C ASP A 138 13.37 -15.76 3.14
N ASN A 139 12.20 -15.90 2.54
CA ASN A 139 12.04 -16.60 1.27
C ASN A 139 12.59 -15.75 0.10
N GLU A 140 13.43 -16.39 -0.73
CA GLU A 140 14.13 -15.72 -1.84
C GLU A 140 13.18 -15.19 -2.93
N ALA A 141 12.04 -15.84 -3.15
CA ALA A 141 11.00 -15.35 -4.06
C ALA A 141 10.49 -13.96 -3.62
N TRP A 142 10.29 -13.76 -2.32
CA TRP A 142 9.86 -12.49 -1.75
C TRP A 142 10.96 -11.43 -1.74
N LYS A 143 12.20 -11.79 -1.44
CA LYS A 143 13.33 -10.85 -1.53
C LYS A 143 13.52 -10.33 -2.96
N LYS A 144 13.43 -11.22 -3.95
CA LYS A 144 13.48 -10.85 -5.37
C LYS A 144 12.31 -9.96 -5.77
N ASP A 145 11.12 -10.24 -5.25
CA ASP A 145 9.93 -9.41 -5.50
C ASP A 145 10.05 -8.00 -4.90
N ALA A 146 10.58 -7.90 -3.67
CA ALA A 146 10.88 -6.62 -3.02
C ALA A 146 11.92 -5.83 -3.82
N GLN A 147 12.97 -6.49 -4.34
CA GLN A 147 13.94 -5.87 -5.24
C GLN A 147 13.31 -5.39 -6.56
N GLN A 148 12.43 -6.17 -7.17
CA GLN A 148 11.73 -5.77 -8.38
C GLN A 148 10.80 -4.57 -8.15
N SER A 149 10.12 -4.56 -7.01
CA SER A 149 9.25 -3.46 -6.56
C SER A 149 10.06 -2.18 -6.35
N ASP A 150 11.22 -2.29 -5.71
CA ASP A 150 12.16 -1.19 -5.49
C ASP A 150 12.67 -0.60 -6.82
N ILE A 151 13.12 -1.45 -7.76
CA ILE A 151 13.58 -1.01 -9.10
C ILE A 151 12.47 -0.28 -9.85
N ALA A 152 11.25 -0.81 -9.83
CA ALA A 152 10.12 -0.17 -10.49
C ALA A 152 9.80 1.19 -9.85
N TRP A 153 9.81 1.28 -8.51
CA TRP A 153 9.57 2.56 -7.84
C TRP A 153 10.64 3.59 -8.16
N GLN A 154 11.91 3.21 -8.16
CA GLN A 154 13.02 4.08 -8.59
C GLN A 154 12.86 4.58 -10.03
N THR A 155 12.39 3.70 -10.92
CA THR A 155 12.20 4.02 -12.34
C THR A 155 11.03 4.97 -12.55
N PHE A 156 9.89 4.68 -11.94
CA PHE A 156 8.64 5.38 -12.22
C PHE A 156 8.39 6.58 -11.30
N ASN A 157 9.02 6.68 -10.14
CA ASN A 157 8.88 7.83 -9.24
C ASN A 157 10.13 8.02 -8.33
N PRO A 158 11.28 8.41 -8.90
CA PRO A 158 12.55 8.49 -8.17
C PRO A 158 12.54 9.54 -7.03
N THR A 159 11.75 10.61 -7.16
CA THR A 159 11.63 11.65 -6.12
C THR A 159 10.90 11.12 -4.89
N MET A 160 9.79 10.42 -5.08
CA MET A 160 9.07 9.74 -3.99
C MET A 160 9.91 8.63 -3.38
N HIS A 161 10.58 7.82 -4.21
CA HIS A 161 11.47 6.76 -3.73
C HIS A 161 12.59 7.32 -2.83
N LYS A 162 13.28 8.35 -3.30
CA LYS A 162 14.35 9.03 -2.54
C LYS A 162 13.84 9.53 -1.19
N LEU A 163 12.65 10.13 -1.14
CA LEU A 163 12.04 10.58 0.11
C LEU A 163 11.88 9.43 1.13
N HIS A 164 11.43 8.25 0.68
CA HIS A 164 11.33 7.07 1.56
C HIS A 164 12.71 6.57 2.00
N CYS A 165 13.71 6.52 1.11
CA CYS A 165 15.07 6.15 1.47
C CYS A 165 15.70 7.10 2.51
N ASP A 166 15.50 8.41 2.37
CA ASP A 166 16.05 9.40 3.30
C ASP A 166 15.40 9.25 4.69
N VAL A 167 14.08 9.02 4.75
CA VAL A 167 13.37 8.75 6.02
C VAL A 167 13.83 7.45 6.64
N ARG A 168 13.97 6.37 5.86
CA ARG A 168 14.53 5.09 6.32
C ARG A 168 15.91 5.30 6.95
N LYS A 169 16.84 5.94 6.24
CA LYS A 169 18.20 6.21 6.73
C LYS A 169 18.22 7.04 8.01
N ALA A 170 17.35 8.04 8.12
CA ALA A 170 17.25 8.86 9.33
C ALA A 170 16.81 8.02 10.54
N LEU A 171 15.87 7.09 10.34
CA LEU A 171 15.44 6.17 11.39
C LEU A 171 16.52 5.15 11.75
N GLU A 172 17.22 4.59 10.77
CA GLU A 172 18.37 3.69 10.97
C GLU A 172 19.48 4.37 11.77
N TYR A 173 19.72 5.67 11.55
CA TYR A 173 20.72 6.44 12.30
C TYR A 173 20.31 6.73 13.74
N GLN A 174 19.00 6.83 14.01
CA GLN A 174 18.47 7.15 15.34
C GLN A 174 18.26 5.90 16.22
N PHE A 175 18.06 4.73 15.62
CA PHE A 175 17.62 3.54 16.34
C PHE A 175 18.28 2.26 15.82
N ASP A 176 19.22 1.72 16.59
CA ASP A 176 19.91 0.46 16.28
C ASP A 176 18.99 -0.79 16.38
N ASP A 177 17.84 -0.67 17.05
CA ASP A 177 16.90 -1.78 17.26
C ASP A 177 15.80 -1.88 16.19
N LEU A 178 15.69 -0.87 15.32
CA LEU A 178 14.80 -0.92 14.17
C LEU A 178 15.47 -1.68 13.04
N HIS A 179 14.74 -2.63 12.46
CA HIS A 179 15.16 -3.38 11.29
C HIS A 179 14.02 -3.39 10.28
N TRP A 180 14.37 -3.43 8.99
CA TRP A 180 13.43 -3.39 7.88
C TRP A 180 13.13 -4.80 7.42
N ASN A 181 11.97 -4.98 6.76
CA ASN A 181 11.55 -6.28 6.27
C ASN A 181 12.49 -6.83 5.20
N TRP A 182 13.01 -5.93 4.35
CA TRP A 182 14.00 -6.23 3.31
C TRP A 182 14.99 -5.07 3.17
N ASP A 183 16.21 -5.36 2.72
CA ASP A 183 17.25 -4.35 2.52
C ASP A 183 16.97 -3.42 1.34
N THR A 184 16.25 -3.91 0.32
CA THR A 184 16.01 -3.19 -0.94
C THR A 184 14.84 -2.22 -0.87
N LEU A 185 13.72 -2.63 -0.26
CA LEU A 185 12.47 -1.87 -0.32
C LEU A 185 12.41 -0.85 0.84
N PRO A 186 12.24 0.47 0.58
CA PRO A 186 12.35 1.48 1.63
C PRO A 186 11.06 1.71 2.43
N GLN A 187 9.92 1.12 2.03
CA GLN A 187 8.69 1.21 2.82
C GLN A 187 8.91 0.65 4.24
N GLY A 188 8.33 1.34 5.23
CA GLY A 188 8.50 0.99 6.64
C GLY A 188 7.77 -0.30 7.03
N LEU A 189 6.58 -0.55 6.48
CA LEU A 189 5.72 -1.67 6.86
C LEU A 189 5.38 -2.57 5.67
N THR A 190 5.15 -3.85 5.96
CA THR A 190 4.47 -4.78 5.07
C THR A 190 3.38 -5.52 5.83
N THR A 191 2.20 -5.60 5.23
CA THR A 191 1.05 -6.36 5.73
C THR A 191 0.70 -7.47 4.74
N PHE A 192 0.60 -8.68 5.26
CA PHE A 192 0.07 -9.84 4.56
C PHE A 192 -1.36 -10.08 5.00
N ASN A 193 -2.27 -10.09 4.03
CA ASN A 193 -3.65 -10.52 4.23
C ASN A 193 -3.73 -11.99 3.85
N PHE A 194 -4.05 -12.81 4.84
CA PHE A 194 -4.13 -14.25 4.73
C PHE A 194 -5.56 -14.68 4.47
N GLY A 195 -5.72 -15.44 3.38
CA GLY A 195 -7.01 -15.91 2.87
C GLY A 195 -7.67 -17.01 3.70
N PRO A 196 -8.47 -17.87 3.06
CA PRO A 196 -8.40 -18.26 1.66
C PRO A 196 -9.03 -17.23 0.74
N GLN A 197 -9.92 -16.36 1.19
CA GLN A 197 -10.54 -15.33 0.34
C GLN A 197 -10.40 -13.96 0.98
N VAL A 198 -9.31 -13.26 0.68
CA VAL A 198 -9.12 -11.87 1.11
C VAL A 198 -10.05 -10.97 0.28
N VAL A 199 -11.16 -10.59 0.91
CA VAL A 199 -12.09 -9.57 0.41
C VAL A 199 -12.01 -8.34 1.30
N CYS A 200 -11.44 -7.25 0.78
CA CYS A 200 -11.35 -5.99 1.52
C CYS A 200 -12.54 -5.10 1.17
N ARG A 201 -13.35 -4.78 2.17
CA ARG A 201 -14.49 -3.84 2.07
C ARG A 201 -13.99 -2.40 1.96
N ASP A 202 -14.87 -1.49 1.54
CA ASP A 202 -14.58 -0.07 1.34
C ASP A 202 -13.83 0.56 2.53
N HIS A 203 -12.62 1.04 2.28
CA HIS A 203 -11.81 1.76 3.24
C HIS A 203 -10.81 2.70 2.58
N ALA A 204 -10.24 3.59 3.37
CA ALA A 204 -8.99 4.27 3.09
C ALA A 204 -8.04 3.98 4.25
N ASP A 205 -6.76 4.27 4.06
CA ASP A 205 -5.72 4.11 5.07
C ASP A 205 -5.22 5.46 5.56
N PRO A 206 -6.03 6.24 6.30
CA PRO A 206 -5.67 7.63 6.62
C PRO A 206 -4.39 7.74 7.47
N LYS A 207 -3.98 6.68 8.16
CA LYS A 207 -2.74 6.65 8.94
C LYS A 207 -1.49 6.45 8.09
N ASP A 208 -1.63 6.03 6.85
CA ASP A 208 -0.50 5.87 5.94
C ASP A 208 -0.02 7.26 5.50
N PHE A 209 1.27 7.35 5.21
CA PHE A 209 1.83 8.50 4.55
C PHE A 209 1.22 8.58 3.14
N PRO A 210 0.69 9.73 2.68
CA PRO A 210 -0.12 9.86 1.46
C PRO A 210 0.63 9.66 0.13
N THR A 211 1.72 8.90 0.13
CA THR A 211 2.46 8.41 -1.04
C THR A 211 1.96 7.03 -1.48
N TRP A 212 2.63 6.43 -2.48
CA TRP A 212 2.27 5.08 -2.92
C TRP A 212 2.48 4.01 -1.84
N ALA A 213 1.43 3.22 -1.62
CA ALA A 213 1.51 1.86 -1.11
C ALA A 213 1.60 0.91 -2.30
N ASN A 214 2.35 -0.18 -2.16
CA ASN A 214 2.36 -1.27 -3.13
C ASN A 214 1.34 -2.34 -2.70
N LEU A 215 0.53 -2.85 -3.61
CA LEU A 215 -0.42 -3.93 -3.36
C LEU A 215 -0.21 -5.02 -4.41
N LYS A 216 0.07 -6.23 -3.97
CA LYS A 216 0.23 -7.39 -4.85
C LYS A 216 -0.77 -8.49 -4.49
N ALA A 217 -1.39 -9.08 -5.50
CA ALA A 217 -2.34 -10.19 -5.33
C ALA A 217 -1.68 -11.55 -5.55
N PHE A 218 -2.15 -12.57 -4.83
CA PHE A 218 -1.69 -13.96 -4.93
C PHE A 218 -2.87 -14.92 -4.77
N GLY A 219 -2.66 -16.20 -5.04
CA GLY A 219 -3.71 -17.22 -4.99
C GLY A 219 -4.12 -17.74 -6.36
N ASP A 220 -5.15 -18.58 -6.35
CA ASP A 220 -5.74 -19.21 -7.52
C ASP A 220 -7.19 -18.74 -7.65
N PHE A 221 -7.39 -17.73 -8.51
CA PHE A 221 -8.70 -17.13 -8.77
C PHE A 221 -8.77 -16.59 -10.20
N ASP A 222 -9.97 -16.60 -10.78
CA ASP A 222 -10.26 -15.96 -12.06
C ASP A 222 -10.38 -14.44 -11.86
N HIS A 223 -9.27 -13.74 -12.11
CA HIS A 223 -9.19 -12.29 -11.97
C HIS A 223 -10.08 -11.51 -12.95
N LYS A 224 -10.64 -12.16 -13.98
CA LYS A 224 -11.63 -11.55 -14.90
C LYS A 224 -13.04 -11.60 -14.32
N ARG A 225 -13.26 -12.43 -13.29
CA ARG A 225 -14.55 -12.64 -12.64
C ARG A 225 -14.59 -12.16 -11.20
N GLY A 226 -13.46 -11.83 -10.59
CA GLY A 226 -13.39 -11.35 -9.22
C GLY A 226 -12.05 -10.73 -8.84
N GLY A 227 -11.89 -10.36 -7.57
CA GLY A 227 -10.63 -9.84 -7.02
C GLY A 227 -10.14 -8.48 -7.56
N HIS A 228 -10.98 -7.75 -8.31
CA HIS A 228 -10.64 -6.45 -8.89
C HIS A 228 -10.37 -5.43 -7.79
N VAL A 229 -9.41 -4.53 -7.98
CA VAL A 229 -9.20 -3.39 -7.07
C VAL A 229 -10.12 -2.25 -7.49
N VAL A 230 -10.96 -1.78 -6.58
CA VAL A 230 -11.94 -0.73 -6.84
C VAL A 230 -11.43 0.59 -6.28
N PHE A 231 -11.49 1.65 -7.07
CA PHE A 231 -11.21 3.02 -6.66
C PHE A 231 -12.49 3.86 -6.75
N TRP A 232 -13.21 3.94 -5.63
CA TRP A 232 -14.56 4.51 -5.57
C TRP A 232 -14.59 6.00 -5.91
N ASP A 233 -13.60 6.76 -5.44
CA ASP A 233 -13.47 8.20 -5.74
C ASP A 233 -13.27 8.48 -7.24
N LEU A 234 -12.82 7.47 -7.99
CA LEU A 234 -12.48 7.56 -9.41
C LEU A 234 -13.58 6.97 -10.30
N GLY A 235 -14.51 6.19 -9.71
CA GLY A 235 -15.53 5.47 -10.46
C GLY A 235 -14.97 4.33 -11.33
N ILE A 236 -13.83 3.74 -10.94
CA ILE A 236 -13.15 2.69 -11.71
C ILE A 236 -12.86 1.45 -10.86
N ALA A 237 -12.75 0.30 -11.52
CA ALA A 237 -12.19 -0.93 -11.00
C ALA A 237 -11.14 -1.47 -11.98
N ILE A 238 -10.05 -2.04 -11.45
CA ILE A 238 -8.93 -2.54 -12.24
C ILE A 238 -8.77 -4.04 -11.96
N GLU A 239 -8.70 -4.84 -13.03
CA GLU A 239 -8.31 -6.25 -12.96
C GLU A 239 -6.91 -6.36 -12.33
N LEU A 240 -6.78 -7.16 -11.27
CA LEU A 240 -5.49 -7.42 -10.62
C LEU A 240 -5.24 -8.92 -10.56
N PRO A 241 -4.59 -9.51 -11.59
CA PRO A 241 -4.29 -10.93 -11.62
C PRO A 241 -3.34 -11.34 -10.49
N PRO A 242 -3.37 -12.62 -10.06
CA PRO A 242 -2.31 -13.19 -9.25
C PRO A 242 -0.92 -12.87 -9.82
N GLY A 243 -0.02 -12.32 -8.99
CA GLY A 243 1.32 -11.91 -9.40
C GLY A 243 1.43 -10.49 -9.95
N ALA A 244 0.33 -9.79 -10.25
CA ALA A 244 0.36 -8.38 -10.61
C ALA A 244 0.33 -7.49 -9.37
N GLU A 245 0.85 -6.28 -9.55
CA GLU A 245 1.04 -5.32 -8.49
C GLU A 245 0.47 -3.95 -8.90
N ILE A 246 -0.16 -3.26 -7.97
CA ILE A 246 -0.67 -1.90 -8.16
C ILE A 246 -0.15 -0.99 -7.06
N TRP A 247 0.35 0.17 -7.45
CA TRP A 247 0.82 1.24 -6.59
C TRP A 247 -0.17 2.38 -6.63
N PHE A 248 -0.61 2.83 -5.45
CA PHE A 248 -1.55 3.93 -5.33
C PHE A 248 -1.49 4.54 -3.92
N PRO A 249 -1.92 5.80 -3.73
CA PRO A 249 -1.94 6.41 -2.41
C PRO A 249 -3.14 5.94 -1.59
N SER A 250 -2.94 4.86 -0.82
CA SER A 250 -3.95 4.20 0.03
C SER A 250 -4.64 5.15 1.02
N ALA A 251 -3.91 6.17 1.50
CA ALA A 251 -4.43 7.19 2.40
C ALA A 251 -5.41 8.16 1.73
N LEU A 252 -5.28 8.39 0.41
CA LEU A 252 -6.02 9.41 -0.32
C LEU A 252 -7.28 8.88 -1.00
N LEU A 253 -7.25 7.60 -1.40
CA LEU A 253 -8.29 6.99 -2.23
C LEU A 253 -9.12 5.99 -1.44
N LEU A 254 -10.45 6.14 -1.50
CA LEU A 254 -11.37 5.12 -1.05
C LEU A 254 -11.30 3.91 -1.98
N HIS A 255 -10.94 2.76 -1.42
CA HIS A 255 -10.68 1.54 -2.17
C HIS A 255 -11.21 0.28 -1.50
N SER A 256 -11.38 -0.77 -2.31
CA SER A 256 -11.80 -2.11 -1.89
C SER A 256 -11.31 -3.14 -2.91
N ASN A 257 -11.67 -4.42 -2.71
CA ASN A 257 -11.64 -5.39 -3.79
C ASN A 257 -12.92 -6.22 -3.88
N THR A 258 -13.22 -6.71 -5.07
CA THR A 258 -14.42 -7.53 -5.29
C THR A 258 -14.24 -8.94 -4.73
N VAL A 259 -15.36 -9.59 -4.43
CA VAL A 259 -15.39 -11.03 -4.12
C VAL A 259 -14.80 -11.86 -5.28
N ILE A 260 -14.42 -13.09 -4.94
CA ILE A 260 -13.94 -14.11 -5.86
C ILE A 260 -14.90 -15.32 -5.84
N GLY A 261 -14.70 -16.27 -6.74
CA GLY A 261 -15.48 -17.50 -6.80
C GLY A 261 -15.41 -18.31 -5.50
N LYS A 262 -16.49 -19.01 -5.16
CA LYS A 262 -16.66 -19.75 -3.89
C LYS A 262 -15.53 -20.73 -3.58
N HIS A 263 -14.88 -21.30 -4.60
CA HIS A 263 -13.83 -22.31 -4.46
C HIS A 263 -12.43 -21.77 -4.78
N GLU A 264 -12.34 -20.47 -5.06
CA GLU A 264 -11.09 -19.80 -5.38
C GLU A 264 -10.36 -19.36 -4.11
N THR A 265 -9.08 -19.03 -4.27
CA THR A 265 -8.25 -18.48 -3.20
C THR A 265 -7.60 -17.17 -3.62
N ARG A 266 -7.58 -16.19 -2.71
CA ARG A 266 -6.91 -14.91 -2.89
C ARG A 266 -6.23 -14.46 -1.60
N TYR A 267 -4.99 -14.05 -1.74
CA TYR A 267 -4.15 -13.45 -0.71
C TYR A 267 -3.61 -12.12 -1.22
N SER A 268 -3.07 -11.29 -0.34
CA SER A 268 -2.37 -10.08 -0.78
C SER A 268 -1.24 -9.69 0.14
N ALA A 269 -0.23 -9.05 -0.43
CA ALA A 269 0.81 -8.34 0.31
C ALA A 269 0.70 -6.84 0.02
N THR A 270 0.86 -6.02 1.04
CA THR A 270 0.83 -4.56 0.90
C THR A 270 1.97 -3.93 1.68
N SER A 271 2.84 -3.17 1.01
CA SER A 271 3.91 -2.40 1.67
C SER A 271 3.65 -0.92 1.59
N TYR A 272 3.79 -0.24 2.72
CA TYR A 272 3.42 1.15 2.92
C TYR A 272 4.26 1.75 4.05
N SER A 273 4.12 3.04 4.28
CA SER A 273 4.77 3.71 5.41
C SER A 273 3.74 4.50 6.20
N SER A 274 3.86 4.52 7.53
CA SER A 274 3.00 5.34 8.38
C SER A 274 3.33 6.83 8.27
N GLY A 275 2.33 7.69 8.20
CA GLY A 275 2.50 9.15 8.16
C GLY A 275 3.29 9.70 9.35
N GLY A 276 3.05 9.15 10.54
CA GLY A 276 3.75 9.51 11.76
C GLY A 276 5.27 9.31 11.68
N ALA A 277 5.77 8.29 10.98
CA ALA A 277 7.22 8.06 10.87
C ALA A 277 7.90 9.17 10.05
N PHE A 278 7.22 9.65 9.01
CA PHE A 278 7.68 10.76 8.18
C PHE A 278 7.63 12.06 8.98
N GLN A 279 6.56 12.25 9.76
CA GLN A 279 6.38 13.39 10.64
C GLN A 279 7.48 13.46 11.70
N TRP A 280 7.83 12.32 12.30
CA TRP A 280 8.91 12.19 13.30
C TRP A 280 10.26 12.65 12.73
N VAL A 281 10.67 12.12 11.57
CA VAL A 281 11.95 12.47 10.96
C VAL A 281 12.01 13.94 10.59
N TYR A 282 10.94 14.48 9.99
CA TYR A 282 10.89 15.89 9.62
C TYR A 282 11.02 16.83 10.82
N ARG A 283 10.45 16.45 11.97
CA ARG A 283 10.54 17.20 13.23
C ARG A 283 11.85 16.96 13.99
N GLY A 284 12.86 16.36 13.36
CA GLY A 284 14.17 16.12 13.96
C GLY A 284 14.15 15.08 15.09
N GLY A 285 13.16 14.19 15.12
CA GLY A 285 12.99 13.21 16.19
C GLY A 285 12.22 13.70 17.41
N LEU A 286 11.43 14.78 17.27
CA LEU A 286 10.54 15.29 18.30
C LEU A 286 9.08 15.04 17.92
N TRP A 287 8.30 14.45 18.83
CA TRP A 287 6.85 14.30 18.66
C TRP A 287 6.14 15.66 18.84
N PRO A 288 5.00 15.92 18.15
CA PRO A 288 4.28 17.19 18.18
C PRO A 288 4.14 17.91 19.50
N GLU A 289 3.80 17.18 20.57
CA GLU A 289 3.63 17.77 21.91
C GLU A 289 4.89 18.48 22.42
N TYR A 290 6.09 18.08 21.98
CA TYR A 290 7.36 18.70 22.38
C TYR A 290 7.94 19.65 21.31
N HIS A 291 7.48 19.52 20.07
CA HIS A 291 7.98 20.31 18.94
C HIS A 291 7.25 21.66 18.81
N ASP A 292 5.94 21.69 19.04
CA ASP A 292 5.14 22.90 18.86
C ASP A 292 5.44 23.94 19.97
N GLU A 293 5.93 23.50 21.13
CA GLU A 293 6.48 24.38 22.18
C GLU A 293 7.89 24.91 21.83
N ALA A 294 8.70 24.11 21.14
CA ALA A 294 10.08 24.46 20.79
C ALA A 294 10.19 25.32 19.52
N PHE A 295 9.21 25.22 18.62
CA PHE A 295 9.18 25.89 17.32
C PHE A 295 7.76 26.45 17.05
N PRO A 296 7.42 27.65 17.55
CA PRO A 296 6.06 28.21 17.42
C PRO A 296 5.67 28.60 15.98
N ASP A 297 6.64 28.78 15.06
CA ASP A 297 6.41 29.16 13.65
C ASP A 297 6.11 27.97 12.72
N VAL A 298 5.80 26.79 13.28
CA VAL A 298 5.62 25.53 12.52
C VAL A 298 4.34 25.51 11.69
N ALA A 299 3.35 26.35 12.00
CA ALA A 299 2.14 26.48 11.20
C ALA A 299 2.44 26.94 9.77
N GLU A 300 3.32 27.94 9.60
CA GLU A 300 3.72 28.44 8.28
C GLU A 300 4.57 27.41 7.51
N LEU A 301 5.45 26.69 8.22
CA LEU A 301 6.22 25.57 7.62
C LEU A 301 5.31 24.41 7.17
N ASN A 302 4.26 24.11 7.92
CA ASN A 302 3.28 23.07 7.60
C ASN A 302 2.46 23.40 6.35
N GLU A 303 2.08 24.66 6.15
CA GLU A 303 1.34 25.11 4.97
C GLU A 303 2.18 24.99 3.69
N HIS A 304 3.42 25.49 3.72
CA HIS A 304 4.36 25.37 2.60
C HIS A 304 4.73 23.91 2.30
N ARG A 305 4.83 23.08 3.35
CA ARG A 305 5.11 21.64 3.19
C ARG A 305 4.00 20.93 2.42
N ALA A 306 2.74 21.16 2.77
CA ALA A 306 1.62 20.46 2.14
C ALA A 306 1.57 20.74 0.63
N ALA A 307 1.91 21.96 0.21
CA ALA A 307 2.04 22.31 -1.20
C ALA A 307 3.23 21.56 -1.86
N ALA A 308 4.43 21.65 -1.27
CA ALA A 308 5.63 21.01 -1.81
C ALA A 308 5.54 19.47 -1.86
N PHE A 309 4.75 18.86 -0.97
CA PHE A 309 4.51 17.43 -0.95
C PHE A 309 3.95 16.91 -2.28
N TRP A 310 2.98 17.62 -2.87
CA TRP A 310 2.33 17.18 -4.11
C TRP A 310 3.31 17.07 -5.27
N ASP A 311 4.25 18.02 -5.39
CA ASP A 311 5.25 18.03 -6.46
C ASP A 311 6.28 16.91 -6.28
N ILE A 312 6.66 16.59 -5.04
CA ILE A 312 7.61 15.51 -4.73
C ILE A 312 6.95 14.13 -4.94
N ALA A 313 5.72 13.96 -4.45
CA ALA A 313 5.04 12.69 -4.46
C ALA A 313 4.42 12.36 -5.82
N PHE A 314 3.86 13.36 -6.51
CA PHE A 314 3.11 13.14 -7.75
C PHE A 314 3.65 14.03 -8.88
N PRO A 315 4.90 13.83 -9.30
CA PRO A 315 5.51 14.62 -10.36
C PRO A 315 4.77 14.40 -11.70
N VAL A 316 4.71 15.46 -12.49
CA VAL A 316 4.20 15.42 -13.87
C VAL A 316 5.03 14.44 -14.70
N TRP A 317 4.37 13.68 -15.56
CA TRP A 317 4.99 12.83 -16.57
C TRP A 317 5.34 13.69 -17.77
N ASN A 318 6.64 13.86 -18.02
CA ASN A 318 7.19 14.56 -19.19
C ASN A 318 7.53 13.56 -20.29
#